data_AF-A0A2H5X4D6-F1
#
_entry.id   AF-A0A2H5X4D6-F1
#
_cell.length_a   1.000
_cell.length_b   1.000
_cell.length_c   1.000
_cell.angle_alpha   90.00
_cell.angle_beta   90.00
_cell.angle_gamma   90.00
#
_symmetry.space_group_name_H-M   'P 1'
#
loop_
_entity.id
_entity.type
_entity.pdbx_description
1 polymer ?
#
loop_
_entity_poly.entity_id
_entity_poly.type
_entity_poly.pdbx_seq_one_letter_code
_entity_poly.pdbx_strand_id
1 'polypeptide(L)'
;MLFSIYRRIGLVLGLSLLLVNAAYSYTLLNSTLWSVNGHLYQVYGGSSSWEDAAAFANTVTVPGFYNGYLATVHSADENAVITSLLTLPAWLGGYQPPGELDPNANWRWVSGEPWTYTNWYPGQPNDYLGPGSEQYLVIYTNGMWHDYPQGTRPSFVVELNPVPDPASIVGLGAGLAGLLLRRRKR
;
A
#
# COMPACT_ATOMS: atom_id res chain seq x y z
N MET A 1 -29.95 62.76 -16.21
CA MET A 1 -30.29 61.52 -16.93
C MET A 1 -29.33 60.43 -16.45
N LEU A 2 -29.84 59.47 -15.70
CA LEU A 2 -29.07 58.42 -15.02
C LEU A 2 -28.55 57.38 -16.02
N PHE A 3 -27.24 57.13 -16.04
CA PHE A 3 -26.65 55.94 -16.65
C PHE A 3 -26.47 54.86 -15.59
N SER A 4 -27.41 53.93 -15.52
CA SER A 4 -27.31 52.71 -14.72
C SER A 4 -26.81 51.57 -15.63
N ILE A 5 -25.52 51.27 -15.55
CA ILE A 5 -24.90 50.12 -16.21
C ILE A 5 -25.00 48.94 -15.24
N TYR A 6 -25.87 47.99 -15.56
CA TYR A 6 -25.98 46.72 -14.85
C TYR A 6 -24.69 45.91 -15.00
N ARG A 7 -23.97 45.74 -13.89
CA ARG A 7 -22.90 44.76 -13.73
C ARG A 7 -23.55 43.37 -13.62
N ARG A 8 -23.52 42.57 -14.69
CA ARG A 8 -23.93 41.17 -14.62
C ARG A 8 -22.85 40.38 -13.89
N ILE A 9 -23.15 39.98 -12.66
CA ILE A 9 -22.37 39.06 -11.85
C ILE A 9 -22.48 37.67 -12.52
N GLY A 10 -21.34 37.12 -12.95
CA GLY A 10 -21.26 35.76 -13.46
C GLY A 10 -21.48 34.77 -12.32
N LEU A 11 -22.55 33.99 -12.41
CA LEU A 11 -22.88 32.94 -11.46
C LEU A 11 -22.27 31.64 -12.01
N VAL A 12 -21.06 31.31 -11.56
CA VAL A 12 -20.45 29.99 -11.82
C VAL A 12 -21.14 29.00 -10.89
N LEU A 13 -22.10 28.25 -11.42
CA LEU A 13 -22.65 27.06 -10.76
C LEU A 13 -21.57 25.98 -10.78
N GLY A 14 -20.76 25.93 -9.72
CA GLY A 14 -19.89 24.80 -9.47
C GLY A 14 -20.73 23.56 -9.16
N LEU A 15 -20.79 22.61 -10.09
CA LEU A 15 -21.17 21.24 -9.78
C LEU A 15 -20.16 20.71 -8.74
N SER A 16 -20.55 20.70 -7.47
CA SER A 16 -19.91 19.83 -6.49
C SER A 16 -20.63 18.50 -6.55
N LEU A 17 -20.03 17.56 -7.27
CA LEU A 17 -20.37 16.15 -7.15
C LEU A 17 -19.90 15.73 -5.75
N LEU A 18 -20.78 15.87 -4.75
CA LEU A 18 -20.58 15.26 -3.44
C LEU A 18 -20.67 13.75 -3.64
N LEU A 19 -19.53 13.14 -3.97
CA LEU A 19 -19.33 11.71 -3.78
C LEU A 19 -19.46 11.47 -2.28
N VAL A 20 -20.63 10.99 -1.87
CA VAL A 20 -20.81 10.39 -0.55
C VAL A 20 -20.02 9.08 -0.58
N ASN A 21 -18.70 9.17 -0.41
CA ASN A 21 -17.93 7.99 -0.03
C ASN A 21 -18.43 7.62 1.36
N ALA A 22 -19.08 6.46 1.47
CA ALA A 22 -19.19 5.80 2.75
C ALA A 22 -17.75 5.64 3.26
N ALA A 23 -17.33 6.51 4.18
CA ALA A 23 -16.05 6.38 4.81
C ALA A 23 -16.11 5.08 5.60
N TYR A 24 -15.50 4.02 5.07
CA TYR A 24 -15.22 2.84 5.87
C TYR A 24 -14.37 3.31 7.05
N SER A 25 -14.93 3.25 8.26
CA SER A 25 -14.22 3.63 9.48
C SER A 25 -13.25 2.51 9.86
N TYR A 26 -12.07 2.52 9.27
CA TYR A 26 -10.99 1.64 9.71
C TYR A 26 -10.37 2.16 11.01
N THR A 27 -10.05 1.24 11.92
CA THR A 27 -9.45 1.58 13.22
C THR A 27 -7.99 1.14 13.22
N LEU A 28 -7.07 2.05 13.53
CA LEU A 28 -5.67 1.69 13.75
C LEU A 28 -5.57 0.82 15.01
N LEU A 29 -5.14 -0.44 14.84
CA LEU A 29 -5.01 -1.42 15.93
C LEU A 29 -3.62 -1.40 16.54
N ASN A 30 -2.58 -1.44 15.69
CA ASN A 30 -1.17 -1.52 16.10
C ASN A 30 -0.29 -0.81 15.08
N SER A 31 0.92 -0.41 15.49
CA SER A 31 1.91 0.20 14.60
C SER A 31 3.33 -0.06 15.09
N THR A 32 4.29 -0.19 14.16
CA THR A 32 5.72 -0.20 14.47
C THR A 32 6.55 0.42 13.36
N LEU A 33 7.61 1.13 13.75
CA LEU A 33 8.69 1.54 12.85
C LEU A 33 9.73 0.42 12.85
N TRP A 34 9.98 -0.19 11.69
CA TRP A 34 11.04 -1.17 11.58
C TRP A 34 12.36 -0.48 11.27
N SER A 35 13.30 -0.51 12.21
CA SER A 35 14.57 0.21 12.10
C SER A 35 15.52 -0.31 11.02
N VAL A 36 15.28 -1.50 10.46
CA VAL A 36 16.16 -2.12 9.47
C VAL A 36 15.98 -1.47 8.09
N ASN A 37 14.75 -1.33 7.61
CA ASN A 37 14.44 -0.65 6.34
C ASN A 37 13.91 0.78 6.55
N GLY A 38 13.52 1.15 7.76
CA GLY A 38 12.95 2.44 8.11
C GLY A 38 11.46 2.58 7.78
N HIS A 39 10.79 1.50 7.35
CA HIS A 39 9.37 1.53 7.00
C HIS A 39 8.49 1.53 8.25
N LEU A 40 7.36 2.23 8.16
CA LEU A 40 6.32 2.23 9.17
C LEU A 40 5.24 1.22 8.77
N TYR A 41 4.95 0.27 9.64
CA TYR A 41 3.86 -0.68 9.48
C TYR A 41 2.71 -0.30 10.41
N GLN A 42 1.48 -0.35 9.90
CA GLN A 42 0.25 -0.03 10.61
C GLN A 42 -0.81 -1.09 10.32
N VAL A 43 -1.36 -1.70 11.38
CA VAL A 43 -2.45 -2.67 11.25
C VAL A 43 -3.78 -1.97 11.45
N TYR A 44 -4.66 -2.09 10.47
CA TYR A 44 -5.99 -1.53 10.52
C TYR A 44 -7.04 -2.64 10.64
N GLY A 45 -7.93 -2.47 11.61
CA GLY A 45 -9.13 -3.27 11.77
C GLY A 45 -10.30 -2.65 11.01
N GLY A 46 -11.32 -3.47 10.79
CA GLY A 46 -12.49 -3.14 9.98
C GLY A 46 -12.58 -4.12 8.81
N SER A 47 -13.76 -4.70 8.64
CA SER A 47 -14.02 -5.77 7.69
C SER A 47 -13.94 -5.24 6.25
N SER A 48 -12.83 -5.51 5.54
CA SER A 48 -12.53 -4.93 4.21
C SER A 48 -12.18 -5.98 3.16
N SER A 49 -12.68 -5.80 1.93
CA SER A 49 -12.16 -6.56 0.78
C SER A 49 -10.70 -6.19 0.53
N TRP A 50 -9.95 -7.02 -0.19
CA TRP A 50 -8.55 -6.70 -0.49
C TRP A 50 -8.42 -5.37 -1.27
N GLU A 51 -9.29 -5.14 -2.26
CA GLU A 51 -9.27 -3.91 -3.06
C GLU A 51 -9.63 -2.67 -2.26
N ASP A 52 -10.63 -2.74 -1.37
CA ASP A 52 -10.99 -1.63 -0.48
C ASP A 52 -9.84 -1.30 0.49
N ALA A 53 -9.17 -2.33 1.02
CA ALA A 53 -8.00 -2.18 1.89
C ALA A 53 -6.82 -1.56 1.14
N ALA A 54 -6.55 -2.00 -0.09
CA ALA A 54 -5.54 -1.42 -0.96
C ALA A 54 -5.84 0.05 -1.31
N ALA A 55 -7.09 0.36 -1.66
CA ALA A 55 -7.52 1.72 -1.93
C ALA A 55 -7.32 2.62 -0.70
N PHE A 56 -7.69 2.15 0.49
CA PHE A 56 -7.49 2.90 1.73
C PHE A 56 -6.00 3.06 2.07
N ALA A 57 -5.18 2.02 1.93
CA ALA A 57 -3.73 2.09 2.20
C ALA A 57 -3.06 3.24 1.43
N ASN A 58 -3.45 3.42 0.16
CA ASN A 58 -2.98 4.52 -0.70
C ASN A 58 -3.38 5.93 -0.23
N THR A 59 -4.34 6.04 0.71
CA THR A 59 -4.76 7.32 1.30
C THR A 59 -4.11 7.60 2.66
N VAL A 60 -3.45 6.61 3.27
CA VAL A 60 -2.84 6.77 4.59
C VAL A 60 -1.66 7.73 4.49
N THR A 61 -1.66 8.73 5.36
CA THR A 61 -0.59 9.71 5.48
C THR A 61 -0.17 9.84 6.93
N VAL A 62 1.14 9.77 7.18
CA VAL A 62 1.74 9.92 8.51
C VAL A 62 2.89 10.91 8.40
N PRO A 63 3.00 11.93 9.27
CA PRO A 63 4.13 12.85 9.25
C PRO A 63 5.48 12.10 9.28
N GLY A 64 6.36 12.42 8.33
CA GLY A 64 7.65 11.73 8.17
C GLY A 64 7.61 10.49 7.28
N PHE A 65 6.44 10.11 6.77
CA PHE A 65 6.26 8.95 5.88
C PHE A 65 5.42 9.30 4.65
N TYR A 66 5.60 8.54 3.57
CA TYR A 66 4.88 8.74 2.32
C TYR A 66 4.59 7.42 1.59
N ASN A 67 3.65 7.49 0.64
CA ASN A 67 3.29 6.40 -0.27
C ASN A 67 2.91 5.12 0.49
N GLY A 68 1.75 5.16 1.17
CA GLY A 68 1.20 4.00 1.85
C GLY A 68 0.64 2.98 0.87
N TYR A 69 0.86 1.69 1.12
CA TYR A 69 0.28 0.58 0.37
C TYR A 69 0.12 -0.64 1.27
N LEU A 70 -0.59 -1.68 0.81
CA LEU A 70 -0.68 -2.93 1.58
C LEU A 70 0.71 -3.56 1.72
N ALA A 71 1.07 -3.93 2.94
CA ALA A 71 2.44 -4.29 3.28
C ALA A 71 3.00 -5.44 2.43
N THR A 72 4.27 -5.30 2.08
CA THR A 72 5.03 -6.28 1.33
C THR A 72 6.01 -7.00 2.26
N VAL A 73 6.53 -8.14 1.83
CA VAL A 73 7.43 -8.94 2.66
C VAL A 73 8.57 -9.52 1.82
N HIS A 74 9.79 -9.15 2.17
CA HIS A 74 11.01 -9.49 1.45
C HIS A 74 11.99 -10.32 2.28
N SER A 75 11.67 -10.57 3.55
CA SER A 75 12.52 -11.38 4.44
C SER A 75 11.74 -12.02 5.60
N ALA A 76 12.36 -13.01 6.23
CA ALA A 76 11.82 -13.61 7.44
C ALA A 76 11.73 -12.62 8.62
N ASP A 77 12.69 -11.71 8.74
CA ASP A 77 12.70 -10.69 9.79
C ASP A 77 11.56 -9.69 9.61
N GLU A 78 11.31 -9.24 8.38
CA GLU A 78 10.17 -8.39 8.04
C GLU A 78 8.84 -9.09 8.34
N ASN A 79 8.72 -10.36 7.93
CA ASN A 79 7.54 -11.18 8.24
C ASN A 79 7.29 -11.26 9.74
N ALA A 80 8.34 -11.45 10.54
CA ALA A 80 8.26 -11.53 11.99
C ALA A 80 7.82 -10.19 12.62
N VAL A 81 8.34 -9.07 12.12
CA VAL A 81 7.93 -7.72 12.57
C VAL A 81 6.46 -7.47 12.28
N ILE A 82 5.99 -7.76 11.07
CA ILE A 82 4.57 -7.63 10.73
C ILE A 82 3.72 -8.55 11.61
N THR A 83 4.12 -9.82 11.77
CA THR A 83 3.41 -10.80 12.59
C THR A 83 3.25 -10.33 14.04
N SER A 84 4.24 -9.65 14.60
CA SER A 84 4.19 -9.14 15.98
C SER A 84 3.09 -8.11 16.23
N LEU A 85 2.54 -7.49 15.17
CA LEU A 85 1.44 -6.53 15.25
C LEU A 85 0.06 -7.17 15.18
N LEU A 86 -0.03 -8.45 14.79
CA LEU A 86 -1.29 -9.08 14.42
C LEU A 86 -2.00 -9.69 15.63
N THR A 87 -3.26 -9.30 15.82
CA THR A 87 -4.20 -9.99 16.72
C THR A 87 -5.23 -10.82 15.97
N LEU A 88 -5.36 -10.59 14.66
CA LEU A 88 -6.23 -11.27 13.71
C LEU A 88 -5.48 -11.44 12.38
N PRO A 89 -5.92 -12.36 11.50
CA PRO A 89 -5.44 -12.41 10.12
C PRO A 89 -5.55 -11.07 9.41
N ALA A 90 -4.62 -10.80 8.51
CA ALA A 90 -4.54 -9.53 7.81
C ALA A 90 -4.24 -9.71 6.32
N TRP A 91 -4.81 -8.86 5.47
CA TRP A 91 -4.34 -8.70 4.10
C TRP A 91 -2.91 -8.15 4.06
N LEU A 92 -2.14 -8.68 3.13
CA LEU A 92 -0.86 -8.15 2.65
C LEU A 92 -1.00 -7.69 1.19
N GLY A 93 0.00 -7.00 0.67
CA GLY A 93 0.04 -6.48 -0.69
C GLY A 93 0.33 -7.50 -1.78
N GLY A 94 0.25 -8.80 -1.47
CA GLY A 94 0.47 -9.87 -2.44
C GLY A 94 -0.80 -10.17 -3.22
N TYR A 95 -0.69 -10.27 -4.54
CA TYR A 95 -1.81 -10.63 -5.40
C TYR A 95 -1.37 -11.37 -6.67
N GLN A 96 -2.29 -12.09 -7.30
CA GLN A 96 -2.15 -12.61 -8.67
C GLN A 96 -2.92 -11.73 -9.66
N PRO A 97 -2.39 -11.52 -10.88
CA PRO A 97 -3.07 -10.70 -11.89
C PRO A 97 -4.40 -11.35 -12.35
N PRO A 98 -5.38 -10.56 -12.80
CA PRO A 98 -6.63 -11.09 -13.33
C PRO A 98 -6.41 -12.13 -14.44
N GLY A 99 -7.10 -13.26 -14.34
CA GLY A 99 -7.01 -14.36 -15.31
C GLY A 99 -5.89 -15.36 -15.05
N GLU A 100 -5.13 -15.21 -13.96
CA GLU A 100 -4.27 -16.29 -13.47
C GLU A 100 -5.11 -17.48 -12.97
N LEU A 101 -4.72 -18.69 -13.35
CA LEU A 101 -5.43 -19.93 -13.04
C LEU A 101 -4.53 -20.96 -12.30
N ASP A 102 -3.22 -20.78 -12.33
CA ASP A 102 -2.28 -21.56 -11.53
C ASP A 102 -2.03 -20.82 -10.22
N PRO A 103 -2.45 -21.35 -9.06
CA PRO A 103 -2.25 -20.70 -7.77
C PRO A 103 -0.77 -20.48 -7.44
N ASN A 104 0.15 -21.23 -8.05
CA ASN A 104 1.58 -21.12 -7.79
C ASN A 104 2.29 -20.07 -8.67
N ALA A 105 1.59 -19.49 -9.66
CA ALA A 105 2.20 -18.63 -10.65
C ALA A 105 1.92 -17.14 -10.41
N ASN A 106 2.83 -16.29 -10.88
CA ASN A 106 2.58 -14.87 -11.10
C ASN A 106 2.11 -14.04 -9.88
N TRP A 107 2.45 -14.46 -8.66
CA TRP A 107 2.33 -13.60 -7.47
C TRP A 107 3.18 -12.33 -7.60
N ARG A 108 2.62 -11.20 -7.18
CA ARG A 108 3.22 -9.87 -7.28
C ARG A 108 2.95 -9.08 -6.01
N TRP A 109 3.90 -8.20 -5.68
CA TRP A 109 3.69 -7.15 -4.70
C TRP A 109 3.07 -5.91 -5.34
N VAL A 110 2.15 -5.24 -4.64
CA VAL A 110 1.59 -3.94 -5.03
C VAL A 110 2.65 -2.84 -5.18
N SER A 111 3.80 -2.97 -4.51
CA SER A 111 4.94 -2.05 -4.66
C SER A 111 5.66 -2.22 -6.00
N GLY A 112 5.46 -3.34 -6.70
CA GLY A 112 6.21 -3.71 -7.90
C GLY A 112 7.56 -4.35 -7.61
N GLU A 113 7.92 -4.54 -6.34
CA GLU A 113 9.16 -5.20 -5.96
C GLU A 113 9.16 -6.71 -6.29
N PRO A 114 10.34 -7.34 -6.44
CA PRO A 114 10.43 -8.75 -6.79
C PRO A 114 9.80 -9.69 -5.74
N TRP A 115 8.99 -10.65 -6.21
CA TRP A 115 8.44 -11.73 -5.38
C TRP A 115 9.51 -12.79 -5.10
N THR A 116 10.32 -12.59 -4.06
CA THR A 116 11.52 -13.41 -3.76
C THR A 116 11.47 -14.15 -2.44
N TYR A 117 10.69 -13.68 -1.47
CA TYR A 117 10.45 -14.34 -0.19
C TYR A 117 9.03 -14.87 -0.14
N THR A 118 8.88 -16.08 0.42
CA THR A 118 7.56 -16.66 0.68
C THR A 118 7.52 -17.31 2.06
N ASN A 119 6.35 -17.26 2.70
CA ASN A 119 6.10 -17.98 3.95
C ASN A 119 4.73 -18.67 3.93
N TRP A 120 4.44 -19.38 2.84
CA TRP A 120 3.19 -20.10 2.65
C TRP A 120 2.92 -21.09 3.77
N TYR A 121 1.67 -21.12 4.23
CA TYR A 121 1.18 -22.20 5.07
C TYR A 121 1.32 -23.54 4.31
N PRO A 122 1.61 -24.66 4.99
CA PRO A 122 1.76 -25.95 4.31
C PRO A 122 0.55 -26.29 3.43
N GLY A 123 0.81 -26.49 2.14
CA GLY A 123 -0.22 -26.77 1.14
C GLY A 123 -0.81 -25.54 0.47
N GLN A 124 -0.30 -24.34 0.74
CA GLN A 124 -0.67 -23.10 0.06
C GLN A 124 0.40 -22.61 -0.92
N PRO A 125 0.03 -21.78 -1.91
CA PRO A 125 -1.35 -21.41 -2.31
C PRO A 125 -2.07 -22.58 -3.03
N ASN A 126 -3.39 -22.66 -2.96
CA ASN A 126 -4.12 -23.83 -3.47
C ASN A 126 -5.41 -23.54 -4.25
N ASP A 127 -5.85 -22.29 -4.36
CA ASP A 127 -7.08 -21.94 -5.07
C ASP A 127 -8.26 -22.85 -4.63
N TYR A 128 -8.51 -22.93 -3.32
CA TYR A 128 -9.41 -23.92 -2.71
C TYR A 128 -10.82 -23.92 -3.32
N LEU A 129 -11.32 -22.76 -3.76
CA LEU A 129 -12.64 -22.61 -4.37
C LEU A 129 -12.65 -22.88 -5.89
N GLY A 130 -11.51 -23.22 -6.47
CA GLY A 130 -11.30 -23.52 -7.90
C GLY A 130 -10.23 -22.64 -8.55
N PRO A 131 -9.78 -22.99 -9.77
CA PRO A 131 -8.75 -22.25 -10.48
C PRO A 131 -9.11 -20.77 -10.64
N GLY A 132 -8.21 -19.88 -10.23
CA GLY A 132 -8.44 -18.45 -10.30
C GLY A 132 -9.56 -17.98 -9.39
N SER A 133 -9.67 -18.52 -8.16
CA SER A 133 -10.65 -18.08 -7.16
C SER A 133 -10.07 -17.33 -5.96
N GLU A 134 -8.78 -17.51 -5.64
CA GLU A 134 -8.12 -16.95 -4.47
C GLU A 134 -6.87 -16.13 -4.85
N GLN A 135 -7.05 -14.90 -5.38
CA GLN A 135 -5.94 -14.10 -5.93
C GLN A 135 -5.21 -13.20 -4.93
N TYR A 136 -5.49 -13.28 -3.62
CA TYR A 136 -5.06 -12.25 -2.67
C TYR A 136 -4.40 -12.83 -1.41
N LEU A 137 -3.29 -12.23 -0.98
CA LEU A 137 -2.46 -12.74 0.11
C LEU A 137 -2.98 -12.33 1.49
N VAL A 138 -3.21 -13.30 2.36
CA VAL A 138 -3.40 -13.12 3.81
C VAL A 138 -2.20 -13.65 4.59
N ILE A 139 -1.84 -12.94 5.65
CA ILE A 139 -0.96 -13.43 6.71
C ILE A 139 -1.79 -13.78 7.97
N TYR A 140 -1.49 -14.93 8.56
CA TYR A 140 -2.04 -15.36 9.85
C TYR A 140 -1.19 -14.88 11.03
N THR A 141 -1.75 -14.96 12.24
CA THR A 141 -1.06 -14.54 13.48
C THR A 141 0.15 -15.41 13.84
N ASN A 142 0.34 -16.55 13.18
CA ASN A 142 1.57 -17.37 13.25
C ASN A 142 2.59 -17.00 12.17
N GLY A 143 2.31 -15.96 11.36
CA GLY A 143 3.17 -15.44 10.30
C GLY A 143 3.08 -16.19 8.98
N MET A 144 2.35 -17.29 8.89
CA MET A 144 2.19 -18.09 7.67
C MET A 144 1.14 -17.48 6.74
N TRP A 145 1.30 -17.71 5.44
CA TRP A 145 0.48 -17.09 4.40
C TRP A 145 -0.55 -18.03 3.78
N HIS A 146 -1.64 -17.44 3.30
CA HIS A 146 -2.71 -18.12 2.58
C HIS A 146 -3.24 -17.20 1.47
N ASP A 147 -3.66 -17.77 0.37
CA ASP A 147 -4.42 -17.13 -0.71
C ASP A 147 -5.91 -17.11 -0.38
N TYR A 148 -6.60 -15.98 -0.52
CA TYR A 148 -8.04 -15.87 -0.25
C TYR A 148 -8.78 -15.19 -1.40
N PRO A 149 -10.10 -15.44 -1.52
CA PRO A 149 -10.94 -14.76 -2.49
C PRO A 149 -11.17 -13.31 -2.06
N GLN A 150 -11.38 -12.44 -3.05
CA GLN A 150 -11.60 -10.99 -2.87
C GLN A 150 -12.65 -10.64 -1.81
N GLY A 151 -13.71 -11.46 -1.73
CA GLY A 151 -14.85 -11.24 -0.83
C GLY A 151 -14.56 -11.49 0.65
N THR A 152 -13.37 -11.99 1.00
CA THR A 152 -12.97 -12.17 2.40
C THR A 152 -12.73 -10.81 3.05
N ARG A 153 -12.91 -10.71 4.37
CA ARG A 153 -12.87 -9.43 5.07
C ARG A 153 -12.08 -9.44 6.39
N PRO A 154 -10.77 -9.78 6.37
CA PRO A 154 -9.86 -9.71 7.52
C PRO A 154 -9.49 -8.25 7.85
N SER A 155 -8.58 -8.09 8.82
CA SER A 155 -7.82 -6.84 9.00
C SER A 155 -6.84 -6.64 7.84
N PHE A 156 -6.02 -5.59 7.85
CA PHE A 156 -4.98 -5.40 6.84
C PHE A 156 -3.78 -4.61 7.37
N VAL A 157 -2.62 -4.80 6.74
CA VAL A 157 -1.39 -4.13 7.10
C VAL A 157 -1.04 -3.09 6.04
N VAL A 158 -0.81 -1.85 6.46
CA VAL A 158 -0.30 -0.76 5.63
C VAL A 158 1.19 -0.59 5.92
N GLU A 159 1.98 -0.49 4.87
CA GLU A 159 3.39 -0.15 4.90
C GLU A 159 3.57 1.27 4.32
N LEU A 160 4.37 2.10 4.99
CA LEU A 160 4.72 3.44 4.52
C LEU A 160 6.23 3.64 4.49
N ASN A 161 6.71 4.30 3.44
CA ASN A 161 8.14 4.57 3.25
C ASN A 161 8.56 5.78 4.10
N PRO A 162 9.75 5.75 4.73
CA PRO A 162 10.30 6.92 5.41
C PRO A 162 10.61 8.01 4.40
N VAL A 163 10.20 9.25 4.65
CA VAL A 163 10.67 10.39 3.85
C VAL A 163 12.19 10.47 4.01
N PRO A 164 12.97 10.45 2.92
CA PRO A 164 14.43 10.55 3.02
C PRO A 164 14.81 11.84 3.77
N ASP A 165 15.79 11.75 4.67
CA ASP A 165 16.34 12.93 5.34
C ASP A 165 16.72 13.98 4.27
N PRO A 166 16.34 15.26 4.45
CA PRO A 166 16.77 16.36 3.57
C PRO A 166 18.25 16.32 3.17
N ALA A 167 19.15 15.85 4.04
CA ALA A 167 20.58 15.69 3.74
C ALA A 167 20.86 14.63 2.65
N SER A 168 20.06 13.55 2.60
CA SER A 168 20.18 12.48 1.59
C SER A 168 19.77 12.97 0.20
N ILE A 169 18.82 13.91 0.12
CA ILE A 169 18.37 14.54 -1.14
C ILE A 169 19.47 15.44 -1.71
N VAL A 170 20.18 16.18 -0.85
CA VAL A 170 21.30 17.06 -1.27
C VAL A 170 22.49 16.26 -1.81
N GLY A 171 22.78 15.07 -1.23
CA GLY A 171 23.86 14.19 -1.70
C GLY A 171 23.67 13.67 -3.13
N LEU A 172 22.44 13.31 -3.51
CA LEU A 172 22.11 12.89 -4.87
C LEU A 172 22.16 14.05 -5.88
N GLY A 173 21.70 15.24 -5.48
CA GLY A 173 21.77 16.45 -6.30
C GLY A 173 23.20 16.94 -6.56
N ALA A 174 24.06 16.89 -5.55
CA ALA A 174 25.47 17.28 -5.66
C ALA A 174 26.28 16.29 -6.52
N GLY A 175 26.00 14.99 -6.44
CA GLY A 175 26.65 13.95 -7.25
C GLY A 175 26.43 14.12 -8.76
N LEU A 176 25.20 14.45 -9.17
CA LEU A 176 24.86 14.75 -10.57
C LEU A 176 25.51 16.04 -11.08
N ALA A 177 25.57 17.09 -10.25
CA ALA A 177 26.23 18.36 -10.62
C ALA A 177 27.76 18.20 -10.78
N GLY A 178 28.41 17.41 -9.91
CA GLY A 178 29.85 17.13 -9.98
C GLY A 178 30.24 16.34 -11.25
N LEU A 179 29.37 15.45 -11.73
CA LEU A 179 29.60 14.68 -12.96
C LEU A 179 29.46 15.52 -14.24
N LEU A 180 28.61 16.54 -14.23
CA LEU A 180 28.42 17.44 -15.38
C LEU A 180 29.58 18.46 -15.53
N LEU A 181 30.24 18.84 -14.44
CA LEU A 181 31.35 19.81 -14.48
C LEU A 181 32.70 19.19 -14.92
N ARG A 182 32.85 17.86 -14.88
CA ARG A 182 34.12 17.18 -15.24
C ARG A 182 34.33 17.00 -16.75
N ARG A 183 33.30 17.18 -17.58
CA ARG A 183 33.37 16.91 -19.03
C ARG A 183 33.87 18.07 -19.91
N ARG A 184 34.29 19.20 -19.33
CA ARG A 184 34.66 20.39 -20.13
C ARG A 184 36.05 20.95 -19.80
N LYS A 185 37.09 20.11 -19.92
CA LYS A 185 38.48 20.55 -20.17
C LYS A 185 39.23 19.50 -21.00
N ARG A 186 39.24 19.70 -22.32
CA ARG A 186 40.34 19.37 -23.24
C ARG A 186 40.40 20.47 -24.28
#